data_AF-A0A763N295-F1
#
_entry.id   AF-A0A763N295-F1
#
_cell.length_a   1.000
_cell.length_b   1.000
_cell.length_c   1.000
_cell.angle_alpha   90.00
_cell.angle_beta   90.00
_cell.angle_gamma   90.00
#
_symmetry.space_group_name_H-M   'P 1'
#
loop_
_entity.id
_entity.type
_entity.pdbx_description
1 polymer ?
#
loop_
_entity_poly.entity_id
_entity_poly.type
_entity_poly.pdbx_seq_one_letter_code
_entity_poly.pdbx_strand_id
1 'polypeptide(L)'
;SECHINWAYVEGFRQARDEGCEEAYRLWVDDTGETDFDTFRDAWWGEADSEEAFAVEFASDTGLLADVPETVALYFDYEAYARDLFLDSFTFIDGHVFRR
;
A
#
# COMPACT_ATOMS: atom_id res chain seq x y z
N SER A 1 32.58 -4.53 18.35
CA SER A 1 31.48 -4.11 17.47
C SER A 1 30.56 -3.25 18.29
N GLU A 2 30.51 -1.95 17.99
CA GLU A 2 29.53 -1.06 18.61
C GLU A 2 28.21 -1.27 17.90
N CYS A 3 27.20 -1.79 18.60
CA CYS A 3 25.86 -1.91 18.05
C CYS A 3 25.30 -0.49 17.87
N HIS A 4 25.31 0.01 16.65
CA HIS A 4 24.58 1.23 16.30
C HIS A 4 23.08 0.88 16.27
N ILE A 5 22.38 1.22 17.35
CA ILE A 5 20.91 1.13 17.39
C ILE A 5 20.36 2.16 16.40
N ASN A 6 19.50 1.72 15.47
CA ASN A 6 18.76 2.63 14.61
C ASN A 6 17.60 3.24 15.43
N TRP A 7 17.81 4.45 15.96
CA TRP A 7 16.80 5.15 16.75
C TRP A 7 15.59 5.60 15.95
N ALA A 8 15.73 5.87 14.65
CA ALA A 8 14.60 6.23 13.78
C ALA A 8 13.62 5.06 13.66
N TYR A 9 14.14 3.84 13.49
CA TYR A 9 13.31 2.62 13.52
C TYR A 9 12.58 2.46 14.86
N VAL A 10 13.27 2.69 15.99
CA VAL A 10 12.65 2.55 17.33
C VAL A 10 11.52 3.56 17.54
N GLU A 11 11.72 4.80 17.13
CA GLU A 11 10.70 5.85 17.18
C GLU A 11 9.51 5.51 16.27
N GLY A 12 9.78 5.18 15.01
CA GLY A 12 8.74 4.85 14.05
C GLY A 12 7.95 3.59 14.42
N PHE A 13 8.61 2.55 14.92
CA PHE A 13 7.93 1.37 15.43
C PHE A 13 7.04 1.68 16.63
N ARG A 14 7.47 2.58 17.53
CA ARG A 14 6.64 3.03 18.65
C ARG A 14 5.39 3.75 18.16
N GLN A 15 5.51 4.63 17.16
CA GLN A 15 4.36 5.30 16.56
C GLN A 15 3.43 4.32 15.85
N ALA A 16 4.00 3.39 15.06
CA ALA A 16 3.24 2.35 14.39
C ALA A 16 2.42 1.50 15.38
N ARG A 17 2.98 1.23 16.57
CA ARG A 17 2.23 0.58 17.65
C ARG A 17 1.10 1.41 18.20
N ASP A 18 1.37 2.69 18.45
CA ASP A 18 0.36 3.60 18.99
C ASP A 18 -0.83 3.76 18.00
N GLU A 19 -0.57 3.63 16.69
CA GLU A 19 -1.57 3.67 15.62
C GLU A 19 -2.13 2.28 15.19
N GLY A 20 -1.54 1.18 15.67
CA GLY A 20 -1.98 -0.18 15.37
C GLY A 20 -1.57 -0.71 13.99
N CYS A 21 -0.55 -0.11 13.36
CA CYS A 21 -0.04 -0.46 12.03
C CYS A 21 1.40 -1.04 12.05
N GLU A 22 1.79 -1.67 13.16
CA GLU A 22 3.15 -2.23 13.38
C GLU A 22 3.60 -3.18 12.26
N GLU A 23 2.69 -4.02 11.77
CA GLU A 23 2.98 -5.02 10.75
C GLU A 23 3.26 -4.37 9.40
N ALA A 24 2.39 -3.47 8.95
CA ALA A 24 2.58 -2.68 7.75
C ALA A 24 3.90 -1.89 7.79
N TYR A 25 4.20 -1.23 8.91
CA TYR A 25 5.45 -0.49 9.09
C TYR A 25 6.66 -1.42 8.96
N ARG A 26 6.65 -2.58 9.62
CA ARG A 26 7.75 -3.55 9.54
C ARG A 26 7.98 -4.04 8.10
N LEU A 27 6.92 -4.35 7.36
CA LEU A 27 7.00 -4.81 5.98
C LEU A 27 7.58 -3.71 5.08
N TRP A 28 7.11 -2.47 5.24
CA TRP A 28 7.61 -1.33 4.48
C TRP A 28 9.10 -1.03 4.74
N VAL A 29 9.54 -1.11 6.01
CA VAL A 29 10.96 -0.96 6.37
C VAL A 29 11.82 -2.06 5.73
N ASP A 30 11.33 -3.30 5.67
CA ASP A 30 12.06 -4.43 5.08
C ASP A 30 12.18 -4.30 3.55
N ASP A 31 11.12 -3.82 2.89
CA ASP A 31 11.09 -3.62 1.43
C ASP A 31 11.93 -2.41 0.97
N THR A 32 11.85 -1.29 1.69
CA THR A 32 12.45 -0.02 1.27
C THR A 32 13.79 0.30 1.94
N GLY A 33 14.02 -0.21 3.14
CA GLY A 33 15.15 0.17 4.01
C GLY A 33 14.98 1.53 4.71
N GLU A 34 13.89 2.25 4.45
CA GLU A 34 13.56 3.52 5.10
C GLU A 34 12.95 3.28 6.48
N THR A 35 13.08 4.26 7.39
CA THR A 35 12.57 4.10 8.78
C THR A 35 11.80 5.31 9.30
N ASP A 36 11.65 6.36 8.49
CA ASP A 36 10.85 7.53 8.84
C ASP A 36 9.35 7.20 8.82
N PHE A 37 8.67 7.46 9.93
CA PHE A 37 7.26 7.06 10.09
C PHE A 37 6.31 7.92 9.26
N ASP A 38 6.59 9.22 9.09
CA ASP A 38 5.75 10.09 8.27
C ASP A 38 5.80 9.64 6.79
N THR A 39 6.98 9.25 6.31
CA THR A 39 7.15 8.68 4.96
C THR A 39 6.40 7.35 4.82
N PHE A 40 6.47 6.46 5.80
CA PHE A 40 5.65 5.24 5.83
C PHE A 40 4.16 5.57 5.75
N ARG A 41 3.69 6.51 6.57
CA ARG A 41 2.27 6.86 6.65
C ARG A 41 1.75 7.41 5.33
N ASP A 42 2.55 8.22 4.62
CA ASP A 42 2.19 8.73 3.30
C ASP A 42 2.22 7.63 2.21
N ALA A 43 3.04 6.59 2.41
CA ALA A 43 3.16 5.46 1.51
C ALA A 43 2.09 4.38 1.74
N TRP A 44 1.60 4.18 2.97
CA TRP A 44 0.67 3.10 3.29
C TRP A 44 -0.78 3.44 2.91
N TRP A 45 -1.36 2.61 2.04
CA TRP A 45 -2.72 2.77 1.52
C TRP A 45 -3.74 1.83 2.17
N GLY A 46 -3.32 1.07 3.19
CA GLY A 46 -4.19 0.19 3.96
C GLY A 46 -4.01 -1.29 3.61
N GLU A 47 -5.07 -2.05 3.85
CA GLU A 47 -5.12 -3.50 3.66
C GLU A 47 -6.02 -3.87 2.48
N ALA A 48 -5.68 -4.95 1.79
CA ALA A 48 -6.50 -5.53 0.73
C ALA A 48 -6.34 -7.06 0.70
N ASP A 49 -7.41 -7.75 0.32
CA ASP A 49 -7.40 -9.22 0.18
C ASP A 49 -6.56 -9.68 -1.02
N SER A 50 -6.46 -8.85 -2.05
CA SER A 50 -5.66 -9.08 -3.25
C SER A 50 -5.40 -7.78 -4.01
N GLU A 51 -4.47 -7.81 -4.95
CA GLU A 51 -4.24 -6.72 -5.91
C GLU A 51 -5.50 -6.36 -6.69
N GLU A 52 -6.28 -7.36 -7.11
CA GLU A 52 -7.55 -7.15 -7.82
C GLU A 52 -8.60 -6.48 -6.94
N ALA A 53 -8.73 -6.91 -5.67
CA ALA A 53 -9.65 -6.31 -4.72
C ALA A 53 -9.31 -4.82 -4.47
N PHE A 54 -8.01 -4.50 -4.34
CA PHE A 54 -7.56 -3.12 -4.26
C PHE A 54 -7.92 -2.33 -5.53
N ALA A 55 -7.69 -2.89 -6.71
CA ALA A 55 -7.96 -2.22 -7.97
C ALA A 55 -9.46 -1.93 -8.20
N VAL A 56 -10.35 -2.81 -7.73
CA VAL A 56 -11.81 -2.58 -7.75
C VAL A 56 -12.19 -1.36 -6.92
N GLU A 57 -11.76 -1.33 -5.65
CA GLU A 57 -12.04 -0.19 -4.75
C GLU A 57 -11.38 1.10 -5.25
N PHE A 58 -10.13 1.03 -5.70
CA PHE A 58 -9.40 2.17 -6.25
C PHE A 58 -10.08 2.76 -7.49
N ALA A 59 -10.55 1.91 -8.42
CA ALA A 59 -11.28 2.38 -9.60
C ALA A 59 -12.63 3.03 -9.23
N SER A 60 -13.28 2.52 -8.19
CA SER A 60 -14.52 3.10 -7.63
C SER A 60 -14.24 4.49 -7.03
N ASP A 61 -13.26 4.58 -6.12
CA ASP A 61 -12.91 5.78 -5.37
C ASP A 61 -12.40 6.91 -6.27
N THR A 62 -11.66 6.56 -7.33
CA THR A 62 -11.15 7.52 -8.31
C THR A 62 -12.17 7.89 -9.38
N GLY A 63 -13.30 7.16 -9.46
CA GLY A 63 -14.30 7.34 -10.51
C GLY A 63 -13.78 7.00 -11.90
N LEU A 64 -12.84 6.05 -12.01
CA LEU A 64 -12.20 5.65 -13.28
C LEU A 64 -13.21 5.35 -14.39
N LEU A 65 -14.34 4.75 -14.02
CA LEU A 65 -15.40 4.33 -14.94
C LEU A 65 -16.65 5.23 -14.88
N ALA A 66 -16.59 6.39 -14.21
CA ALA A 66 -17.76 7.25 -13.98
C ALA A 66 -18.44 7.73 -15.28
N ASP A 67 -17.66 7.92 -16.35
CA ASP A 67 -18.15 8.36 -17.67
C ASP A 67 -18.38 7.18 -18.65
N VAL A 68 -18.15 5.94 -18.21
CA VAL A 68 -18.33 4.74 -19.02
C VAL A 68 -19.76 4.23 -18.85
N PRO A 69 -20.51 3.94 -19.93
CA PRO A 69 -21.83 3.33 -19.80
C PRO A 69 -21.77 2.03 -19.00
N GLU A 70 -22.70 1.83 -18.06
CA GLU A 70 -22.73 0.67 -17.16
C GLU A 70 -22.62 -0.66 -17.92
N THR A 71 -23.31 -0.78 -19.06
CA THR A 71 -23.27 -1.98 -19.90
C THR A 71 -21.87 -2.32 -20.43
N VAL A 72 -21.00 -1.33 -20.57
CA VAL A 72 -19.60 -1.50 -20.98
C VAL A 72 -18.70 -1.69 -19.76
N ALA A 73 -18.96 -0.97 -18.67
CA ALA A 73 -18.19 -1.07 -17.42
C ALA A 73 -18.21 -2.49 -16.83
N LEU A 74 -19.28 -3.26 -17.05
CA LEU A 74 -19.39 -4.67 -16.65
C LEU A 74 -18.32 -5.59 -17.26
N TYR A 75 -17.64 -5.16 -18.32
CA TYR A 75 -16.58 -5.91 -18.99
C TYR A 75 -15.18 -5.38 -18.69
N PHE A 76 -15.05 -4.45 -17.73
CA PHE A 76 -13.76 -3.93 -17.33
C PHE A 76 -12.93 -5.04 -16.66
N ASP A 77 -11.68 -5.18 -17.10
CA ASP A 77 -10.77 -6.21 -16.64
C ASP A 77 -9.94 -5.69 -15.45
N TYR A 78 -10.46 -5.90 -14.24
CA TYR A 78 -9.81 -5.45 -13.01
C TYR A 78 -8.50 -6.19 -12.71
N GLU A 79 -8.38 -7.46 -13.13
CA GLU A 79 -7.14 -8.23 -12.96
C GLU A 79 -6.01 -7.64 -13.80
N ALA A 80 -6.29 -7.30 -15.07
CA ALA A 80 -5.32 -6.63 -15.93
C ALA A 80 -4.96 -5.24 -15.42
N TYR A 81 -5.95 -4.48 -14.94
CA TYR A 81 -5.72 -3.15 -14.37
C TYR A 81 -4.89 -3.19 -13.09
N ALA A 82 -5.18 -4.14 -12.18
CA ALA A 82 -4.41 -4.37 -10.97
C ALA A 82 -2.94 -4.65 -11.31
N ARG A 83 -2.68 -5.57 -12.25
CA ARG A 83 -1.31 -5.89 -12.68
C ARG A 83 -0.55 -4.63 -13.11
N ASP A 84 -1.18 -3.73 -13.86
CA ASP A 84 -0.53 -2.49 -14.31
C ASP A 84 -0.29 -1.52 -13.14
N LEU A 85 -1.24 -1.41 -12.20
CA LEU A 85 -1.09 -0.59 -10.98
C LEU A 85 0.09 -1.04 -10.11
N PHE A 86 0.21 -2.34 -9.83
CA PHE A 86 1.26 -2.89 -8.98
C PHE A 86 2.61 -3.06 -9.70
N LEU A 87 2.61 -3.03 -11.03
CA LEU A 87 3.85 -2.99 -11.80
C LEU A 87 4.56 -1.64 -11.67
N ASP A 88 3.81 -0.53 -11.64
CA ASP A 88 4.39 0.83 -11.67
C ASP A 88 4.24 1.58 -10.35
N SER A 89 3.02 1.69 -9.83
CA SER A 89 2.66 2.69 -8.82
C SER A 89 2.56 2.15 -7.38
N PHE A 90 2.29 0.86 -7.22
CA PHE A 90 2.06 0.25 -5.90
C PHE A 90 2.87 -1.03 -5.69
N THR A 91 3.01 -1.44 -4.44
CA THR A 91 3.53 -2.74 -4.01
C THR A 91 2.53 -3.38 -3.05
N PHE A 92 2.25 -4.67 -3.24
CA PHE A 92 1.41 -5.47 -2.34
C PHE A 92 2.27 -6.48 -1.58
N ILE A 93 2.27 -6.40 -0.24
CA ILE A 93 3.08 -7.27 0.62
C ILE A 93 2.22 -7.75 1.80
N ASP A 94 2.02 -9.07 1.90
CA ASP A 94 1.29 -9.72 2.99
C ASP A 94 -0.05 -9.03 3.37
N GLY A 95 -0.82 -8.60 2.37
CA GLY A 95 -2.13 -7.96 2.58
C GLY A 95 -2.08 -6.44 2.71
N HIS A 96 -0.90 -5.81 2.73
CA HIS A 96 -0.77 -4.36 2.79
C HIS A 96 -0.37 -3.76 1.43
N VAL A 97 -0.98 -2.62 1.10
CA VAL A 97 -0.69 -1.86 -0.12
C VAL A 97 0.15 -0.64 0.22
N PHE A 98 1.27 -0.49 -0.49
CA PHE A 98 2.16 0.65 -0.38
C PHE A 98 2.29 1.35 -1.73
N ARG A 99 2.27 2.68 -1.74
CA ARG A 99 2.64 3.48 -2.90
C ARG A 99 4.16 3.58 -2.99
N ARG A 100 4.70 3.46 -4.21
CA ARG A 100 6.12 3.68 -4.50
C ARG A 100 6.50 5.16 -4.55
#